data_AF-A0A1M7REI5-F1
#
_entry.id   AF-A0A1M7REI5-F1
#
_cell.length_a   1.000
_cell.length_b   1.000
_cell.length_c   1.000
_cell.angle_alpha   90.00
_cell.angle_beta   90.00
_cell.angle_gamma   90.00
#
_symmetry.space_group_name_H-M   'P 1'
#
loop_
_entity.id
_entity.type
_entity.pdbx_description
1 polymer ?
#
loop_
_entity_poly.entity_id
_entity_poly.type
_entity_poly.pdbx_seq_one_letter_code
_entity_poly.pdbx_strand_id
1 'polypeptide(L)'
;MSASVQESPQGWVPVEHRFLGLDRRQFKPALFVLVVGLVLIYGFQGLNALIPWDNATKAGDVLDLGRGATAVPPVGWQLEDGARVGESKSGVSATSVRTVLANGGAVIQLEGAKFTGTANAFLDQVLSVRDDDADIAGARASFTTDAGLVGVVQSESGPGGEDLLAAFKMATGDAATVEAAPALIVEVTAAPGEFERYQHQIDAFLRSITPETTK
;
A
#
# COMPACT_ATOMS: atom_id res chain seq x y z
N MET A 1 -14.72 76.02 -25.59
CA MET A 1 -13.86 74.87 -25.20
C MET A 1 -14.79 73.74 -24.79
N SER A 2 -15.05 72.79 -25.69
CA SER A 2 -15.92 71.65 -25.40
C SER A 2 -15.05 70.54 -24.83
N ALA A 3 -15.32 70.12 -23.59
CA ALA A 3 -14.64 68.99 -22.97
C ALA A 3 -15.02 67.71 -23.72
N SER A 4 -14.02 67.02 -24.28
CA SER A 4 -14.18 65.68 -24.82
C SER A 4 -14.55 64.72 -23.69
N VAL A 5 -15.75 64.14 -23.74
CA VAL A 5 -16.14 63.02 -22.87
C VAL A 5 -15.25 61.85 -23.26
N GLN A 6 -14.23 61.57 -22.45
CA GLN A 6 -13.38 60.40 -22.60
C GLN A 6 -14.23 59.17 -22.30
N GLU A 7 -14.58 58.42 -23.33
CA GLU A 7 -15.31 57.17 -23.22
C GLU A 7 -14.43 56.14 -22.49
N SER A 8 -14.94 55.57 -21.40
CA SER A 8 -14.16 54.62 -20.60
C SER A 8 -13.80 53.39 -21.42
N PRO A 9 -12.56 52.88 -21.34
CA PRO A 9 -12.14 51.67 -22.05
C PRO A 9 -13.04 50.48 -21.73
N GLN A 10 -13.29 49.60 -22.70
CA GLN A 10 -14.03 48.36 -22.46
C GLN A 10 -13.29 47.51 -21.40
N GLY A 11 -14.01 47.09 -20.36
CA GLY A 11 -13.45 46.38 -19.20
C GLY A 11 -13.00 47.27 -18.05
N TRP A 12 -13.14 48.59 -18.15
CA TRP A 12 -12.84 49.51 -17.04
C TRP A 12 -13.88 49.39 -15.92
N VAL A 13 -13.42 49.01 -14.72
CA VAL A 13 -14.26 48.96 -13.51
C VAL A 13 -14.12 50.28 -12.75
N PRO A 14 -15.21 51.02 -12.44
CA PRO A 14 -15.13 52.25 -11.65
C PRO A 14 -14.48 52.04 -10.28
N VAL A 15 -13.74 53.03 -9.76
CA VAL A 15 -12.97 52.90 -8.51
C VAL A 15 -13.84 52.65 -7.28
N GLU A 16 -15.07 53.17 -7.27
CA GLU A 16 -16.10 52.95 -6.26
C GLU A 16 -16.61 51.49 -6.21
N HIS A 17 -16.31 50.70 -7.24
CA HIS A 17 -16.57 49.27 -7.28
C HIS A 17 -15.32 48.42 -7.02
N ARG A 18 -14.17 49.04 -6.73
CA ARG A 18 -12.92 48.34 -6.41
C ARG A 18 -12.74 48.26 -4.90
N PHE A 19 -12.26 47.11 -4.43
CA PHE A 19 -11.76 46.93 -3.06
C PHE A 19 -10.37 46.32 -3.16
N LEU A 20 -9.34 47.01 -2.65
CA LEU A 20 -7.92 46.62 -2.79
C LEU A 20 -7.49 46.33 -4.25
N GLY A 21 -8.05 47.07 -5.23
CA GLY A 21 -7.75 46.90 -6.65
C GLY A 21 -8.55 45.80 -7.36
N LEU A 22 -9.38 45.04 -6.66
CA LEU A 22 -10.24 43.99 -7.21
C LEU A 22 -11.69 44.46 -7.37
N ASP A 23 -12.37 44.01 -8.43
CA ASP A 23 -13.79 44.28 -8.63
C ASP A 23 -14.63 43.59 -7.54
N ARG A 24 -15.35 44.39 -6.75
CA ARG A 24 -16.22 43.95 -5.66
C ARG A 24 -17.32 43.00 -6.14
N ARG A 25 -17.72 43.07 -7.41
CA ARG A 25 -18.71 42.15 -8.01
C ARG A 25 -18.15 40.73 -8.17
N GLN A 26 -16.85 40.60 -8.40
CA GLN A 26 -16.17 39.32 -8.56
C GLN A 26 -15.68 38.73 -7.23
N PHE A 27 -15.71 39.50 -6.14
CA PHE A 27 -15.25 39.02 -4.84
C PHE A 27 -16.04 37.81 -4.33
N LYS A 28 -17.37 37.80 -4.49
CA LYS A 28 -18.22 36.67 -4.07
C LYS A 28 -17.92 35.36 -4.82
N PRO A 29 -17.91 35.32 -6.16
CA PRO A 29 -17.53 34.10 -6.87
C PRO A 29 -16.08 33.70 -6.60
N ALA A 30 -15.15 34.64 -6.46
CA ALA A 30 -13.76 34.34 -6.10
C ALA A 30 -13.65 33.71 -4.69
N LEU A 31 -14.36 34.24 -3.70
CA LEU A 31 -14.41 33.68 -2.35
C LEU A 31 -15.05 32.28 -2.36
N PHE A 32 -16.10 32.07 -3.15
CA PHE A 32 -16.71 30.75 -3.29
C PHE A 32 -15.73 29.72 -3.86
N VAL A 33 -15.00 30.07 -4.95
CA VAL A 33 -13.97 29.20 -5.53
C VAL A 33 -12.85 28.94 -4.52
N LEU A 34 -12.41 29.95 -3.76
CA LEU A 34 -11.42 29.79 -2.70
C LEU A 34 -11.90 28.79 -1.64
N VAL A 35 -13.14 28.93 -1.16
CA VAL A 35 -13.73 28.02 -0.17
C VAL A 35 -13.80 26.59 -0.73
N VAL A 36 -14.28 26.41 -1.96
CA VAL A 36 -14.32 25.09 -2.61
C VAL A 36 -12.91 24.50 -2.71
N GLY A 37 -11.92 25.29 -3.13
CA GLY A 37 -10.52 24.87 -3.18
C GLY A 37 -9.99 24.44 -1.81
N LEU A 38 -10.24 25.22 -0.76
CA LEU A 38 -9.84 24.89 0.61
C LEU A 38 -10.55 23.62 1.11
N VAL A 39 -11.83 23.42 0.79
CA VAL A 39 -12.56 22.19 1.14
C VAL A 39 -12.00 20.98 0.40
N LEU A 40 -11.60 21.12 -0.86
CA LEU A 40 -11.00 20.00 -1.61
C LEU A 40 -9.59 19.67 -1.09
N ILE A 41 -8.78 20.68 -0.76
CA ILE A 41 -7.42 20.49 -0.23
C ILE A 41 -7.45 19.90 1.18
N TYR A 42 -8.25 20.47 2.08
CA TYR A 42 -8.22 20.14 3.51
C TYR A 42 -9.37 19.25 3.96
N GLY A 43 -10.53 19.31 3.30
CA GLY A 43 -11.71 18.56 3.70
C GLY A 43 -11.52 17.05 3.55
N PHE A 44 -10.88 16.60 2.46
CA PHE A 44 -10.59 15.17 2.27
C PHE A 44 -9.59 14.65 3.32
N GLN A 45 -8.53 15.41 3.62
CA GLN A 45 -7.56 15.07 4.66
C GLN A 45 -8.19 15.04 6.05
N GLY A 46 -9.06 16.01 6.35
CA GLY A 46 -9.79 16.07 7.62
C GLY A 46 -10.77 14.91 7.80
N LEU A 47 -11.48 14.52 6.74
CA LEU A 47 -12.34 13.34 6.74
C LEU A 47 -11.55 12.06 6.95
N ASN A 48 -10.38 11.92 6.30
CA ASN A 48 -9.52 10.76 6.49
C ASN A 48 -9.01 10.64 7.94
N ALA A 49 -8.69 11.77 8.59
CA ALA A 49 -8.27 11.80 10.00
C ALA A 49 -9.40 11.47 11.00
N LEU A 50 -10.67 11.53 10.56
CA LEU A 50 -11.85 11.23 11.38
C LEU A 50 -12.27 9.77 11.30
N ILE A 51 -11.73 8.99 10.35
CA ILE A 51 -11.98 7.55 10.25
C ILE A 51 -11.01 6.86 11.23
N PRO A 52 -11.50 6.31 12.36
CA PRO A 52 -10.64 5.61 13.30
C PRO A 52 -10.05 4.36 12.64
N TRP A 53 -8.78 4.08 12.92
CA TRP A 53 -8.16 2.81 12.57
C TRP A 53 -8.75 1.72 13.47
N ASP A 54 -9.82 1.07 13.00
CA ASP A 54 -10.62 0.16 13.82
C ASP A 54 -9.88 -1.13 14.21
N ASN A 55 -8.77 -1.47 13.53
CA ASN A 55 -8.03 -2.72 13.74
C ASN A 55 -6.51 -2.56 13.57
N ALA A 56 -5.93 -1.57 14.24
CA ALA A 56 -4.49 -1.41 14.27
C ALA A 56 -3.79 -2.58 14.97
N THR A 57 -2.68 -3.03 14.41
CA THR A 57 -1.79 -4.03 14.97
C THR A 57 -1.01 -3.43 16.15
N LYS A 58 -0.75 -4.28 17.14
CA LYS A 58 -0.12 -3.99 18.43
C LYS A 58 1.06 -4.94 18.61
N ALA A 59 1.99 -4.54 19.47
CA ALA A 59 3.09 -5.40 19.83
C ALA A 59 2.58 -6.72 20.44
N GLY A 60 3.09 -7.84 19.95
CA GLY A 60 2.68 -9.18 20.36
C GLY A 60 1.58 -9.80 19.49
N ASP A 61 1.03 -9.08 18.53
CA ASP A 61 0.14 -9.67 17.54
C ASP A 61 0.87 -10.66 16.64
N VAL A 62 0.16 -11.71 16.26
CA VAL A 62 0.64 -12.73 15.32
C VAL A 62 -0.49 -13.02 14.34
N LEU A 63 -0.20 -12.91 13.05
CA LEU A 63 -1.10 -13.26 11.97
C LEU A 63 -1.11 -14.77 11.77
N ASP A 64 -2.31 -15.34 11.57
CA ASP A 64 -2.51 -16.73 11.21
C ASP A 64 -2.46 -16.86 9.68
N LEU A 65 -1.35 -17.39 9.16
CA LEU A 65 -1.18 -17.64 7.72
C LEU A 65 -1.74 -19.00 7.29
N GLY A 66 -2.36 -19.72 8.23
CA GLY A 66 -2.97 -21.01 8.01
C GLY A 66 -2.02 -22.19 8.19
N ARG A 67 -2.60 -23.33 8.58
CA ARG A 67 -1.88 -24.58 8.92
C ARG A 67 -0.78 -24.41 9.98
N GLY A 68 -0.84 -23.35 10.80
CA GLY A 68 0.16 -23.06 11.83
C GLY A 68 1.35 -22.23 11.34
N ALA A 69 1.34 -21.81 10.07
CA ALA A 69 2.24 -20.75 9.60
C ALA A 69 1.81 -19.40 10.20
N THR A 70 2.79 -18.55 10.50
CA THR A 70 2.55 -17.28 11.18
C THR A 70 3.46 -16.17 10.68
N ALA A 71 3.05 -14.92 10.90
CA ALA A 71 3.89 -13.74 10.70
C ALA A 71 3.60 -12.70 11.78
N VAL A 72 4.60 -11.89 12.12
CA VAL A 72 4.46 -10.80 13.10
C VAL A 72 4.25 -9.50 12.33
N PRO A 73 3.04 -8.90 12.35
CA PRO A 73 2.79 -7.69 11.60
C PRO A 73 3.56 -6.50 12.21
N PRO A 74 3.95 -5.50 11.41
CA PRO A 74 4.55 -4.30 11.97
C PRO A 74 3.54 -3.55 12.83
N VAL A 75 3.99 -2.97 13.93
CA VAL A 75 3.10 -2.31 14.91
C VAL A 75 2.52 -1.01 14.33
N GLY A 76 1.23 -0.79 14.58
CA GLY A 76 0.52 0.42 14.15
C GLY A 76 0.03 0.39 12.71
N TRP A 77 0.16 -0.75 12.02
CA TRP A 77 -0.44 -0.97 10.71
C TRP A 77 -1.88 -1.42 10.87
N GLN A 78 -2.74 -1.04 9.94
CA GLN A 78 -4.14 -1.44 9.96
C GLN A 78 -4.28 -2.82 9.33
N LEU A 79 -4.89 -3.76 10.05
CA LEU A 79 -5.32 -5.03 9.48
C LEU A 79 -6.69 -4.86 8.80
N GLU A 80 -6.71 -4.82 7.47
CA GLU A 80 -7.92 -4.66 6.67
C GLU A 80 -8.60 -6.00 6.37
N ASP A 81 -7.80 -7.03 6.10
CA ASP A 81 -8.25 -8.40 5.86
C ASP A 81 -7.24 -9.38 6.44
N GLY A 82 -7.70 -10.58 6.81
CA GLY A 82 -6.90 -11.61 7.48
C GLY A 82 -7.33 -11.88 8.93
N ALA A 83 -6.61 -12.77 9.59
CA ALA A 83 -6.95 -13.20 10.94
C ALA A 83 -5.72 -13.29 11.84
N ARG A 84 -5.91 -12.99 13.13
CA ARG A 84 -4.88 -13.17 14.15
C ARG A 84 -4.97 -14.58 14.73
N VAL A 85 -3.85 -15.07 15.25
CA VAL A 85 -3.81 -16.36 15.95
C VAL A 85 -4.81 -16.34 17.10
N GLY A 86 -5.73 -17.31 17.12
CA GLY A 86 -6.77 -17.45 18.14
C GLY A 86 -8.12 -16.79 17.82
N GLU A 87 -8.23 -15.97 16.76
CA GLU A 87 -9.49 -15.36 16.32
C GLU A 87 -10.23 -16.23 15.28
N SER A 88 -9.49 -17.04 14.53
CA SER A 88 -10.01 -17.96 13.51
C SER A 88 -10.74 -19.15 14.13
N LYS A 89 -12.09 -19.16 14.10
CA LYS A 89 -12.90 -20.28 14.64
C LYS A 89 -12.68 -21.64 13.97
N SER A 90 -12.06 -21.69 12.80
CA SER A 90 -11.83 -22.93 12.04
C SER A 90 -10.42 -23.06 11.45
N GLY A 91 -9.49 -22.21 11.87
CA GLY A 91 -8.15 -22.11 11.27
C GLY A 91 -8.18 -21.57 9.84
N VAL A 92 -7.14 -20.83 9.46
CA VAL A 92 -6.99 -20.36 8.08
C VAL A 92 -6.39 -21.49 7.22
N SER A 93 -6.82 -21.62 5.96
CA SER A 93 -6.16 -22.52 5.02
C SER A 93 -4.98 -21.80 4.37
N ALA A 94 -3.79 -22.41 4.40
CA ALA A 94 -2.57 -21.84 3.83
C ALA A 94 -2.65 -21.56 2.31
N THR A 95 -3.66 -22.06 1.61
CA THR A 95 -3.85 -21.86 0.16
C THR A 95 -5.02 -20.95 -0.18
N SER A 96 -5.63 -20.35 0.82
CA SER A 96 -6.70 -19.35 0.66
C SER A 96 -6.56 -18.27 1.73
N VAL A 97 -5.38 -18.14 2.32
CA VAL A 97 -5.08 -17.02 3.21
C VAL A 97 -4.96 -15.79 2.34
N ARG A 98 -5.68 -14.75 2.74
CA ARG A 98 -5.49 -13.40 2.28
C ARG A 98 -5.29 -12.54 3.52
N THR A 99 -4.26 -11.71 3.53
CA THR A 99 -4.03 -10.76 4.62
C THR A 99 -3.59 -9.44 4.04
N VAL A 100 -4.22 -8.36 4.46
CA VAL A 100 -3.95 -7.01 3.95
C VAL A 100 -3.65 -6.11 5.13
N LEU A 101 -2.46 -5.53 5.13
CA LEU A 101 -1.99 -4.55 6.09
C LEU A 101 -1.79 -3.21 5.37
N ALA A 102 -2.36 -2.15 5.90
CA ALA A 102 -2.22 -0.80 5.32
C ALA A 102 -1.64 0.19 6.33
N ASN A 103 -0.77 1.07 5.88
CA ASN A 103 -0.29 2.19 6.68
C ASN A 103 0.04 3.39 5.80
N GLY A 104 -0.82 4.42 5.84
CA GLY A 104 -0.61 5.66 5.11
C GLY A 104 -0.56 5.44 3.61
N GLY A 105 0.65 5.41 3.06
CA GLY A 105 0.93 5.23 1.62
C GLY A 105 1.54 3.87 1.25
N ALA A 106 1.59 2.92 2.18
CA ALA A 106 2.10 1.57 1.93
C ALA A 106 1.05 0.50 2.28
N VAL A 107 0.99 -0.54 1.45
CA VAL A 107 0.13 -1.70 1.63
C VAL A 107 0.98 -2.96 1.52
N ILE A 108 0.79 -3.90 2.44
CA ILE A 108 1.37 -5.25 2.39
C ILE A 108 0.20 -6.23 2.22
N GLN A 109 0.19 -6.94 1.10
CA GLN A 109 -0.75 -8.01 0.82
C GLN A 109 -0.03 -9.36 0.88
N LEU A 110 -0.64 -10.32 1.56
CA LEU A 110 -0.19 -11.71 1.61
C LEU A 110 -1.26 -12.59 1.00
N GLU A 111 -0.85 -13.49 0.12
CA GLU A 111 -1.74 -14.46 -0.49
C GLU A 111 -1.10 -15.83 -0.57
N GLY A 112 -1.79 -16.83 -0.02
CA GLY A 112 -1.36 -18.21 -0.06
C GLY A 112 -1.94 -18.95 -1.27
N ALA A 113 -1.12 -19.73 -1.96
CA ALA A 113 -1.50 -20.43 -3.17
C ALA A 113 -1.04 -21.89 -3.17
N LYS A 114 -1.74 -22.71 -3.97
CA LYS A 114 -1.25 -24.06 -4.34
C LYS A 114 -0.33 -23.93 -5.54
N PHE A 115 0.92 -24.31 -5.40
CA PHE A 115 1.88 -24.32 -6.49
C PHE A 115 2.92 -25.41 -6.28
N THR A 116 3.30 -26.11 -7.34
CA THR A 116 4.38 -27.10 -7.32
C THR A 116 5.58 -26.57 -8.08
N GLY A 117 6.76 -26.61 -7.45
CA GLY A 117 8.01 -26.11 -8.01
C GLY A 117 8.70 -25.10 -7.10
N THR A 118 9.72 -24.44 -7.63
CA THR A 118 10.58 -23.51 -6.88
C THR A 118 9.88 -22.17 -6.62
N ALA A 119 10.38 -21.41 -5.63
CA ALA A 119 9.90 -20.04 -5.37
C ALA A 119 10.09 -19.10 -6.59
N ASN A 120 11.17 -19.27 -7.35
CA ASN A 120 11.40 -18.53 -8.60
C ASN A 120 10.31 -18.83 -9.64
N ALA A 121 10.02 -20.10 -9.87
CA ALA A 121 8.99 -20.50 -10.83
C ALA A 121 7.59 -20.04 -10.39
N PHE A 122 7.35 -19.99 -9.07
CA PHE A 122 6.11 -19.42 -8.55
C PHE A 122 6.02 -17.91 -8.83
N LEU A 123 7.09 -17.16 -8.57
CA LEU A 123 7.14 -15.73 -8.88
C LEU A 123 6.96 -15.48 -10.38
N ASP A 124 7.57 -16.28 -11.25
CA ASP A 124 7.34 -16.23 -12.70
C ASP A 124 5.87 -16.42 -13.06
N GLN A 125 5.21 -17.40 -12.43
CA GLN A 125 3.79 -17.67 -12.65
C GLN A 125 2.92 -16.49 -12.19
N VAL A 126 3.22 -15.88 -11.04
CA VAL A 126 2.51 -14.70 -10.54
C VAL A 126 2.66 -13.53 -11.52
N LEU A 127 3.89 -13.22 -11.93
CA LEU A 127 4.18 -12.17 -12.90
C LEU A 127 3.54 -12.42 -14.26
N SER A 128 3.42 -13.67 -14.70
CA SER A 128 2.75 -13.99 -15.96
C SER A 128 1.24 -13.77 -15.96
N VAL A 129 0.62 -13.73 -14.78
CA VAL A 129 -0.83 -13.54 -14.59
C VAL A 129 -1.13 -12.10 -14.18
N ARG A 130 -0.19 -11.41 -13.54
CA ARG A 130 -0.26 -9.97 -13.29
C ARG A 130 -0.27 -9.23 -14.62
N ASP A 131 -1.25 -8.36 -14.78
CA ASP A 131 -1.30 -7.38 -15.85
C ASP A 131 -0.73 -6.09 -15.24
N ASP A 132 0.60 -6.01 -15.14
CA ASP A 132 1.27 -4.85 -14.56
C ASP A 132 2.00 -4.01 -15.62
N ASP A 133 1.91 -2.69 -15.44
CA ASP A 133 2.65 -1.68 -16.20
C ASP A 133 3.97 -1.35 -15.48
N ALA A 134 4.64 -2.34 -14.89
CA ALA A 134 5.93 -2.10 -14.24
C ALA A 134 6.96 -1.71 -15.31
N ASP A 135 7.33 -0.42 -15.32
CA ASP A 135 8.29 0.11 -16.29
C ASP A 135 9.71 -0.43 -16.06
N ILE A 136 10.07 -0.68 -14.79
CA ILE A 136 11.41 -1.12 -14.39
C ILE A 136 11.32 -2.19 -13.29
N ALA A 137 11.76 -3.40 -13.64
CA ALA A 137 12.01 -4.48 -12.69
C ALA A 137 13.48 -4.51 -12.23
N GLY A 138 13.68 -4.66 -10.92
CA GLY A 138 14.98 -4.87 -10.31
C GLY A 138 15.49 -6.30 -10.45
N ALA A 139 16.75 -6.52 -10.09
CA ALA A 139 17.32 -7.87 -10.07
C ALA A 139 16.69 -8.72 -8.95
N ARG A 140 16.39 -9.99 -9.26
CA ARG A 140 15.96 -10.95 -8.24
C ARG A 140 17.06 -11.24 -7.25
N ALA A 141 16.70 -11.30 -5.97
CA ALA A 141 17.59 -11.72 -4.91
C ALA A 141 16.96 -12.86 -4.10
N SER A 142 17.78 -13.76 -3.58
CA SER A 142 17.34 -14.73 -2.59
C SER A 142 17.09 -14.04 -1.26
N PHE A 143 16.02 -14.40 -0.57
CA PHE A 143 15.72 -13.94 0.77
C PHE A 143 15.54 -15.13 1.71
N THR A 144 16.00 -15.00 2.96
CA THR A 144 15.85 -16.06 3.96
C THR A 144 15.24 -15.48 5.22
N THR A 145 14.14 -16.07 5.68
CA THR A 145 13.45 -15.64 6.91
C THR A 145 14.20 -16.14 8.14
N ASP A 146 13.90 -15.60 9.32
CA ASP A 146 14.53 -16.04 10.58
C ASP A 146 14.16 -17.49 10.93
N ALA A 147 13.03 -17.97 10.41
CA ALA A 147 12.60 -19.37 10.50
C ALA A 147 13.26 -20.29 9.45
N GLY A 148 14.13 -19.76 8.59
CA GLY A 148 14.87 -20.52 7.57
C GLY A 148 14.12 -20.75 6.26
N LEU A 149 12.99 -20.08 6.02
CA LEU A 149 12.31 -20.16 4.72
C LEU A 149 13.15 -19.45 3.67
N VAL A 150 13.45 -20.15 2.58
CA VAL A 150 14.15 -19.56 1.44
C VAL A 150 13.12 -19.15 0.39
N GLY A 151 13.14 -17.87 0.06
CA GLY A 151 12.30 -17.26 -0.96
C GLY A 151 13.10 -16.43 -1.95
N VAL A 152 12.36 -15.75 -2.82
CA VAL A 152 12.91 -14.84 -3.83
C VAL A 152 12.18 -13.52 -3.72
N VAL A 153 12.94 -12.43 -3.77
CA VAL A 153 12.42 -11.07 -3.78
C VAL A 153 12.78 -10.36 -5.08
N GLN A 154 11.86 -9.53 -5.56
CA GLN A 154 12.03 -8.67 -6.73
C GLN A 154 11.38 -7.32 -6.43
N SER A 155 12.14 -6.24 -6.57
CA SER A 155 11.59 -4.88 -6.52
C SER A 155 11.15 -4.46 -7.91
N GLU A 156 10.09 -3.68 -8.01
CA GLU A 156 9.57 -3.11 -9.24
C GLU A 156 9.24 -1.64 -9.02
N SER A 157 9.32 -0.84 -10.07
CA SER A 157 8.97 0.58 -10.02
C SER A 157 8.28 0.98 -11.31
N GLY A 158 7.26 1.80 -11.19
CA GLY A 158 6.46 2.26 -12.31
C GLY A 158 5.67 3.53 -11.99
N PRO A 159 4.77 3.96 -12.88
CA PRO A 159 4.01 5.20 -12.71
C PRO A 159 3.11 5.20 -11.46
N GLY A 160 2.71 4.01 -10.99
CA GLY A 160 1.86 3.81 -9.82
C GLY A 160 2.60 3.85 -8.48
N GLY A 161 3.93 3.71 -8.47
CA GLY A 161 4.70 3.59 -7.23
C GLY A 161 5.85 2.61 -7.32
N GLU A 162 6.27 2.16 -6.13
CA GLU A 162 7.31 1.16 -5.93
C GLU A 162 6.69 -0.08 -5.32
N ASP A 163 6.99 -1.23 -5.92
CA ASP A 163 6.51 -2.53 -5.49
C ASP A 163 7.68 -3.42 -5.04
N LEU A 164 7.42 -4.29 -4.07
CA LEU A 164 8.29 -5.39 -3.69
C LEU A 164 7.47 -6.68 -3.67
N LEU A 165 7.86 -7.62 -4.52
CA LEU A 165 7.30 -8.96 -4.59
C LEU A 165 8.23 -9.94 -3.89
N ALA A 166 7.72 -10.70 -2.92
CA ALA A 166 8.46 -11.73 -2.20
C ALA A 166 7.70 -13.06 -2.25
N ALA A 167 8.28 -14.04 -2.94
CA ALA A 167 7.72 -15.37 -3.10
C ALA A 167 8.41 -16.37 -2.18
N PHE A 168 7.63 -17.12 -1.39
CA PHE A 168 8.11 -18.13 -0.47
C PHE A 168 7.43 -19.48 -0.70
N LYS A 169 8.15 -20.55 -0.36
CA LYS A 169 7.57 -21.89 -0.19
C LYS A 169 7.41 -22.14 1.31
N MET A 170 6.22 -22.57 1.71
CA MET A 170 5.81 -22.68 3.12
C MET A 170 6.31 -23.97 3.78
N ALA A 171 7.57 -24.33 3.54
CA ALA A 171 8.24 -25.45 4.17
C ALA A 171 9.76 -25.25 4.16
N THR A 172 10.44 -25.93 5.08
CA THR A 172 11.91 -26.04 5.14
C THR A 172 12.32 -27.50 5.02
N GLY A 173 13.50 -27.78 4.47
CA GLY A 173 14.04 -29.13 4.41
C GLY A 173 14.56 -29.50 3.02
N ASP A 174 14.27 -30.73 2.60
CA ASP A 174 14.67 -31.24 1.30
C ASP A 174 13.90 -30.55 0.15
N ALA A 175 14.54 -30.43 -1.01
CA ALA A 175 13.99 -29.73 -2.16
C ALA A 175 12.62 -30.29 -2.59
N ALA A 176 12.41 -31.61 -2.53
CA ALA A 176 11.16 -32.23 -2.95
C ALA A 176 9.99 -31.84 -2.02
N THR A 177 10.21 -31.87 -0.70
CA THR A 177 9.23 -31.38 0.28
C THR A 177 8.94 -29.89 0.09
N VAL A 178 9.98 -29.07 -0.07
CA VAL A 178 9.83 -27.62 -0.25
C VAL A 178 9.05 -27.31 -1.53
N GLU A 179 9.37 -27.95 -2.65
CA GLU A 179 8.71 -27.69 -3.94
C GLU A 179 7.23 -28.11 -3.95
N ALA A 180 6.87 -29.16 -3.20
CA ALA A 180 5.49 -29.62 -3.07
C ALA A 180 4.66 -28.81 -2.05
N ALA A 181 5.30 -28.03 -1.18
CA ALA A 181 4.63 -27.24 -0.16
C ALA A 181 3.76 -26.11 -0.78
N PRO A 182 2.76 -25.59 -0.05
CA PRO A 182 2.06 -24.37 -0.45
C PRO A 182 3.04 -23.22 -0.70
N ALA A 183 2.66 -22.30 -1.57
CA ALA A 183 3.42 -21.08 -1.83
C ALA A 183 2.73 -19.87 -1.18
N LEU A 184 3.51 -18.85 -0.86
CA LEU A 184 3.04 -17.59 -0.32
C LEU A 184 3.65 -16.47 -1.15
N ILE A 185 2.83 -15.57 -1.66
CA ILE A 185 3.28 -14.30 -2.24
C ILE A 185 3.03 -13.20 -1.21
N VAL A 186 4.04 -12.36 -1.00
CA VAL A 186 3.92 -11.10 -0.27
C VAL A 186 4.18 -9.99 -1.28
N GLU A 187 3.21 -9.14 -1.46
CA GLU A 187 3.26 -7.97 -2.33
C GLU A 187 3.22 -6.73 -1.45
N VAL A 188 4.22 -5.87 -1.62
CA VAL A 188 4.27 -4.59 -0.94
C VAL A 188 4.18 -3.51 -1.99
N THR A 189 3.17 -2.66 -1.90
CA THR A 189 3.01 -1.49 -2.77
C THR A 189 3.17 -0.24 -1.93
N ALA A 190 4.05 0.65 -2.35
CA ALA A 190 4.28 1.94 -1.73
C ALA A 190 4.14 3.08 -2.75
N ALA A 191 3.59 4.21 -2.30
CA ALA A 191 3.63 5.44 -3.07
C ALA A 191 5.09 5.84 -3.38
N PRO A 192 5.34 6.55 -4.51
CA PRO A 192 6.70 6.95 -4.91
C PRO A 192 7.47 7.64 -3.76
N GLY A 193 8.65 7.12 -3.41
CA GLY A 193 9.51 7.66 -2.34
C GLY A 193 9.05 7.39 -0.90
N GLU A 194 7.98 6.61 -0.69
CA GLU A 194 7.58 6.15 0.65
C GLU A 194 8.17 4.77 0.98
N PHE A 195 8.68 4.00 0.01
CA PHE A 195 9.20 2.66 0.27
C PHE A 195 10.37 2.67 1.25
N GLU A 196 11.34 3.60 1.12
CA GLU A 196 12.48 3.68 2.04
C GLU A 196 12.06 3.96 3.48
N ARG A 197 10.95 4.68 3.67
CA ARG A 197 10.41 4.97 5.00
C ARG A 197 9.96 3.71 5.74
N TYR A 198 9.40 2.75 5.01
CA TYR A 198 8.85 1.52 5.58
C TYR A 198 9.78 0.32 5.43
N GLN A 199 10.89 0.45 4.70
CA GLN A 199 11.81 -0.65 4.37
C GLN A 199 12.23 -1.48 5.58
N HIS A 200 12.59 -0.86 6.70
CA HIS A 200 12.98 -1.58 7.92
C HIS A 200 11.82 -2.39 8.52
N GLN A 201 10.60 -1.88 8.45
CA GLN A 201 9.41 -2.59 8.96
C GLN A 201 9.03 -3.74 8.03
N ILE A 202 9.16 -3.54 6.72
CA ILE A 202 8.92 -4.56 5.69
C ILE A 202 9.95 -5.69 5.81
N ASP A 203 11.24 -5.39 5.94
CA ASP A 203 12.29 -6.41 6.14
C ASP A 203 12.05 -7.21 7.42
N ALA A 204 11.75 -6.54 8.53
CA ALA A 204 11.41 -7.21 9.79
C ALA A 204 10.16 -8.09 9.66
N PHE A 205 9.14 -7.62 8.94
CA PHE A 205 7.93 -8.39 8.65
C PHE A 205 8.25 -9.66 7.86
N LEU A 206 8.96 -9.53 6.74
CA LEU A 206 9.34 -10.66 5.89
C LEU A 206 10.18 -11.69 6.66
N ARG A 207 11.12 -11.24 7.51
CA ARG A 207 11.93 -12.14 8.35
C ARG A 207 11.12 -12.90 9.38
N SER A 208 10.03 -12.31 9.88
CA SER A 208 9.17 -12.93 10.90
C SER A 208 8.34 -14.10 10.39
N ILE A 209 8.22 -14.26 9.06
CA ILE A 209 7.40 -15.31 8.45
C ILE A 209 7.96 -16.68 8.84
N THR A 210 7.10 -17.45 9.49
CA THR A 210 7.41 -18.78 10.04
C THR A 210 6.50 -19.81 9.37
N PRO A 211 7.04 -20.95 8.88
CA PRO A 211 6.25 -22.01 8.26
C PRO A 211 5.44 -22.78 9.32
N GLU A 212 4.61 -23.71 8.86
CA GLU A 212 3.94 -24.65 9.77
C GLU A 212 4.98 -25.41 10.62
N THR A 213 4.84 -25.40 11.94
CA THR A 213 5.63 -26.28 12.80
C THR A 213 5.14 -27.72 12.57
N THR A 214 5.90 -28.51 11.84
CA THR A 214 5.69 -29.95 11.75
C THR A 214 5.82 -30.53 13.15
N LYS A 215 4.73 -31.06 13.70
CA LYS A 215 4.73 -31.71 15.01
C LYS A 215 4.86 -33.22 14.85
#